data_AF-A0AAU6Q4K2-F1
#
_entry.id   AF-A0AAU6Q4K2-F1
#
_cell.length_a   1.000
_cell.length_b   1.000
_cell.length_c   1.000
_cell.angle_alpha   90.00
_cell.angle_beta   90.00
_cell.angle_gamma   90.00
#
_symmetry.space_group_name_H-M   'P 1'
#
loop_
_entity.id
_entity.type
_entity.pdbx_description
1 polymer ?
#
loop_
_entity_poly.entity_id
_entity_poly.type
_entity_poly.pdbx_seq_one_letter_code
_entity_poly.pdbx_strand_id
1 'polypeptide(L)'
;MDLLRALHGYSFNFDAAFLAPNPFALASLILFVWSFWMLRRSAVTSSFVAGVRLTWLTFLLPALTGIVLTLGGGKVPSAVDVGGGKTKFGTPYDPTQEGMHWLYGGFGLLSLIVIEVLIRGEFIERRLGLKMLPVVTLFMYGCAYMVGHVAFYPGSTPGR
;
A
#
# COMPACT_ATOMS: atom_id res chain seq x y z
N MET A 1 -14.26 18.30 -0.15
CA MET A 1 -12.87 17.87 -0.44
C MET A 1 -12.11 17.45 0.83
N ASP A 2 -12.36 18.06 1.98
CA ASP A 2 -11.58 17.78 3.20
C ASP A 2 -11.76 16.36 3.74
N LEU A 3 -12.97 15.81 3.69
CA LEU A 3 -13.20 14.40 4.07
C LEU A 3 -12.40 13.43 3.20
N LEU A 4 -12.36 13.65 1.87
CA LEU A 4 -11.57 12.80 0.96
C LEU A 4 -10.08 12.89 1.27
N ARG A 5 -9.56 14.10 1.54
CA ARG A 5 -8.16 14.31 1.94
C ARG A 5 -7.85 13.65 3.28
N ALA A 6 -8.77 13.70 4.24
CA ALA A 6 -8.62 13.06 5.54
C ALA A 6 -8.61 11.53 5.44
N LEU A 7 -9.50 10.96 4.62
CA LEU A 7 -9.55 9.51 4.38
C LEU A 7 -8.32 9.01 3.62
N HIS A 8 -7.94 9.69 2.54
CA HIS A 8 -6.79 9.32 1.72
C HIS A 8 -5.47 9.48 2.49
N GLY A 9 -5.31 10.60 3.20
CA GLY A 9 -4.10 10.95 3.94
C GLY A 9 -4.03 10.39 5.36
N TYR A 10 -4.90 9.44 5.73
CA TYR A 10 -4.90 8.87 7.07
C TYR A 10 -3.64 8.04 7.31
N SER A 11 -2.86 8.46 8.30
CA SER A 11 -1.68 7.76 8.81
C SER A 11 -1.82 7.50 10.30
N PHE A 12 -1.19 6.44 10.79
CA PHE A 12 -1.16 6.17 12.22
C PHE A 12 -0.22 7.15 12.94
N ASN A 13 -0.58 7.53 14.16
CA ASN A 13 0.18 8.45 15.02
C ASN A 13 0.51 7.79 16.37
N PHE A 14 1.23 6.67 16.33
CA PHE A 14 1.76 5.97 17.51
C PHE A 14 3.19 5.50 17.22
N ASP A 15 3.98 5.19 18.26
CA ASP A 15 5.43 4.98 18.14
C ASP A 15 5.82 3.87 17.14
N ALA A 16 5.02 2.82 17.03
CA ALA A 16 5.23 1.72 16.08
C ALA A 16 4.69 2.00 14.66
N ALA A 17 4.16 3.19 14.37
CA ALA A 17 3.65 3.56 13.04
C ALA A 17 4.76 3.51 11.97
N PHE A 18 6.04 3.56 12.34
CA PHE A 18 7.14 3.37 11.40
C PHE A 18 7.16 1.96 10.77
N LEU A 19 6.51 0.95 11.36
CA LEU A 19 6.39 -0.39 10.76
C LEU A 19 5.18 -0.49 9.83
N ALA A 20 4.18 0.36 10.03
CA ALA A 20 2.96 0.34 9.25
C ALA A 20 2.39 1.76 9.25
N PRO A 21 2.81 2.63 8.32
CA PRO A 21 2.45 4.05 8.37
C PRO A 21 0.97 4.32 8.13
N ASN A 22 0.25 3.36 7.53
CA ASN A 22 -1.15 3.48 7.18
C ASN A 22 -1.89 2.11 7.33
N PRO A 23 -3.24 2.10 7.29
CA PRO A 23 -4.02 0.87 7.43
C PRO A 23 -3.71 -0.22 6.40
N PHE A 24 -3.35 0.16 5.17
CA PHE A 24 -2.98 -0.80 4.13
C PHE A 24 -1.64 -1.48 4.44
N ALA A 25 -0.64 -0.72 4.91
CA ALA A 25 0.64 -1.25 5.37
C ALA A 25 0.47 -2.19 6.58
N LEU A 26 -0.42 -1.85 7.52
CA LEU A 26 -0.70 -2.71 8.66
C LEU A 26 -1.39 -4.02 8.24
N ALA A 27 -2.42 -3.93 7.40
CA ALA A 27 -3.15 -5.10 6.92
C ALA A 27 -2.25 -6.02 6.09
N SER A 28 -1.39 -5.46 5.24
CA SER A 28 -0.42 -6.23 4.45
C SER A 28 0.67 -6.87 5.32
N LEU A 29 1.16 -6.19 6.35
CA LEU A 29 2.10 -6.77 7.33
C LEU A 29 1.47 -7.94 8.08
N ILE A 30 0.25 -7.79 8.58
CA ILE A 30 -0.50 -8.87 9.24
C ILE A 30 -0.67 -10.05 8.28
N LEU A 31 -1.07 -9.79 7.03
CA LEU A 31 -1.24 -10.83 6.02
C LEU A 31 0.07 -11.53 5.69
N PHE A 32 1.19 -10.80 5.65
CA PHE A 32 2.53 -11.36 5.47
C PHE A 32 2.89 -12.32 6.60
N VAL A 33 2.76 -11.90 7.87
CA VAL A 33 3.02 -12.79 9.01
C VAL A 33 2.09 -14.00 8.98
N TRP A 34 0.81 -13.79 8.68
CA TRP A 34 -0.19 -14.86 8.59
C TRP A 34 0.09 -15.84 7.45
N SER A 35 0.68 -15.39 6.34
CA SER A 35 0.98 -16.25 5.19
C SER A 35 1.92 -17.42 5.54
N PHE A 36 2.80 -17.27 6.53
CA PHE A 36 3.66 -18.36 7.00
C PHE A 36 2.86 -19.52 7.59
N TRP A 37 1.73 -19.23 8.23
CA TRP A 37 0.85 -20.28 8.75
C TRP A 37 0.18 -21.07 7.62
N MET A 38 -0.06 -20.45 6.46
CA MET A 38 -0.58 -21.13 5.28
C MET A 38 0.39 -22.17 4.69
N LEU A 39 1.71 -22.03 4.93
CA LEU A 39 2.71 -23.00 4.45
C LEU A 39 2.51 -24.42 4.99
N ARG A 40 1.86 -24.55 6.15
CA ARG A 40 1.57 -25.82 6.83
C ARG A 40 0.17 -26.35 6.50
N ARG A 41 -0.59 -25.68 5.64
CA ARG A 41 -1.97 -26.03 5.31
C ARG A 41 -2.06 -26.65 3.91
N SER A 42 -3.06 -27.51 3.73
CA SER A 42 -3.43 -28.07 2.42
C SER A 42 -4.49 -27.22 1.69
N ALA A 43 -5.17 -26.34 2.43
CA ALA A 43 -6.22 -25.47 1.92
C ALA A 43 -6.15 -24.09 2.59
N VAL A 44 -6.64 -23.08 1.87
CA VAL A 44 -6.79 -21.72 2.40
C VAL A 44 -7.92 -21.70 3.43
N THR A 45 -7.70 -21.10 4.58
CA THR A 45 -8.73 -20.99 5.62
C THR A 45 -9.64 -19.78 5.36
N SER A 46 -10.91 -19.88 5.76
CA SER A 46 -11.85 -18.75 5.67
C SER A 46 -11.35 -17.50 6.41
N SER A 47 -10.62 -17.70 7.51
CA SER A 47 -9.99 -16.60 8.26
C SER A 47 -8.91 -15.88 7.46
N PHE A 48 -8.08 -16.61 6.70
CA PHE A 48 -7.09 -15.98 5.81
C PHE A 48 -7.77 -15.23 4.68
N VAL A 49 -8.84 -15.80 4.10
CA VAL A 49 -9.66 -15.10 3.09
C VAL A 49 -10.26 -13.81 3.66
N ALA A 50 -10.79 -13.83 4.88
CA ALA A 50 -11.28 -12.62 5.54
C ALA A 50 -10.17 -11.56 5.70
N GLY A 51 -8.95 -11.98 6.05
CA GLY A 51 -7.77 -11.13 6.06
C GLY A 51 -7.51 -10.48 4.69
N VAL A 52 -7.50 -11.27 3.61
CA VAL A 52 -7.35 -10.75 2.24
C VAL A 52 -8.44 -9.73 1.88
N ARG A 53 -9.70 -9.99 2.25
CA ARG A 53 -10.83 -9.06 2.01
C ARG A 53 -10.66 -7.75 2.80
N LEU A 54 -10.19 -7.82 4.04
CA LEU A 54 -9.86 -6.63 4.82
C LEU A 54 -8.71 -5.84 4.18
N THR A 55 -7.67 -6.52 3.69
CA THR A 55 -6.57 -5.87 2.96
C THR A 55 -7.06 -5.19 1.68
N TRP A 56 -7.99 -5.81 0.93
CA TRP A 56 -8.65 -5.15 -0.20
C TRP A 56 -9.38 -3.88 0.22
N LEU A 57 -10.12 -3.92 1.33
CA LEU A 57 -10.83 -2.74 1.83
C LEU A 57 -9.87 -1.61 2.20
N THR A 58 -8.78 -1.93 2.93
CA THR A 58 -7.79 -0.92 3.33
C THR A 58 -6.97 -0.38 2.16
N PHE A 59 -6.89 -1.11 1.04
CA PHE A 59 -6.30 -0.62 -0.21
C PHE A 59 -7.28 0.24 -1.03
N LEU A 60 -8.49 -0.26 -1.28
CA LEU A 60 -9.45 0.38 -2.20
C LEU A 60 -9.92 1.73 -1.69
N LEU A 61 -10.11 1.88 -0.39
CA LEU A 61 -10.59 3.12 0.21
C LEU A 61 -9.61 4.29 -0.05
N PRO A 62 -8.30 4.20 0.29
CA PRO A 62 -7.34 5.24 -0.08
C PRO A 62 -7.07 5.32 -1.60
N ALA A 63 -7.09 4.20 -2.34
CA ALA A 63 -6.86 4.23 -3.79
C ALA A 63 -7.97 4.99 -4.54
N LEU A 64 -9.25 4.71 -4.24
CA LEU A 64 -10.39 5.39 -4.86
C LEU A 64 -10.44 6.86 -4.48
N THR A 65 -10.23 7.19 -3.21
CA THR A 65 -10.16 8.59 -2.77
C THR A 65 -8.98 9.32 -3.42
N GLY A 66 -7.84 8.66 -3.60
CA GLY A 66 -6.68 9.18 -4.34
C GLY A 66 -7.01 9.49 -5.79
N ILE A 67 -7.64 8.55 -6.52
CA ILE A 67 -8.09 8.76 -7.91
C ILE A 67 -8.99 9.99 -8.01
N VAL A 68 -10.00 10.11 -7.12
CA VAL A 68 -10.91 11.27 -7.12
C VAL A 68 -10.17 12.57 -6.84
N LEU A 69 -9.21 12.56 -5.90
CA LEU A 69 -8.38 13.73 -5.61
C LEU A 69 -7.53 14.12 -6.83
N THR A 70 -6.87 13.17 -7.50
CA THR A 70 -6.04 13.43 -8.68
C THR A 70 -6.86 13.96 -9.85
N LEU A 71 -8.06 13.42 -10.09
CA LEU A 71 -8.98 13.96 -11.11
C LEU A 71 -9.40 15.41 -10.80
N GLY A 72 -9.43 15.80 -9.53
CA GLY A 72 -9.63 17.17 -9.07
C GLY A 72 -8.37 18.04 -9.05
N GLY A 73 -7.24 17.58 -9.61
CA GLY A 73 -5.97 18.29 -9.62
C GLY A 73 -5.12 18.12 -8.35
N GLY A 74 -5.52 17.23 -7.45
CA GLY A 74 -4.75 16.85 -6.27
C GLY A 74 -3.47 16.11 -6.64
N LYS A 75 -2.43 16.30 -5.83
CA LYS A 75 -1.13 15.64 -5.96
C LYS A 75 -0.67 15.12 -4.61
N VAL A 76 0.25 14.17 -4.64
CA VAL A 76 0.93 13.64 -3.46
C VAL A 76 1.66 14.79 -2.74
N PRO A 77 1.57 14.90 -1.40
CA PRO A 77 2.05 16.10 -0.72
C PRO A 77 3.55 16.37 -0.82
N SER A 78 4.37 15.33 -0.98
CA SER A 78 5.81 15.44 -1.22
C SER A 78 6.17 15.97 -2.61
N ALA A 79 5.22 15.91 -3.56
CA ALA A 79 5.39 16.39 -4.93
C ALA A 79 4.88 17.84 -5.13
N VAL A 80 4.46 18.51 -4.06
CA VAL A 80 3.88 19.86 -4.11
C VAL A 80 4.76 20.83 -3.31
N ASP A 81 5.28 21.85 -3.99
CA ASP A 81 5.90 23.01 -3.34
C ASP A 81 4.79 23.90 -2.74
N VAL A 82 4.86 24.13 -1.42
CA VAL A 82 3.99 25.08 -0.71
C VAL A 82 4.63 26.45 -0.53
N GLY A 83 5.84 26.64 -1.06
CA GLY A 83 6.63 27.87 -1.01
C GLY A 83 8.07 27.61 -0.59
N GLY A 84 9.01 28.26 -1.27
CA GLY A 84 10.44 28.20 -0.94
C GLY A 84 11.10 26.84 -1.22
N GLY A 85 10.55 26.06 -2.15
CA GLY A 85 11.08 24.75 -2.54
C GLY A 85 10.82 23.65 -1.51
N LYS A 86 9.78 23.79 -0.69
CA LYS A 86 9.47 22.88 0.42
C LYS A 86 8.05 22.34 0.34
N THR A 87 7.87 21.14 0.85
CA THR A 87 6.56 20.50 1.04
C THR A 87 5.88 21.05 2.30
N LYS A 88 4.60 20.68 2.50
CA LYS A 88 3.88 20.97 3.76
C LYS A 88 4.53 20.35 5.01
N PHE A 89 5.48 19.44 4.84
CA PHE A 89 6.23 18.79 5.92
C PHE A 89 7.61 19.44 6.17
N GLY A 90 7.95 20.51 5.46
CA GLY A 90 9.24 21.20 5.58
C GLY A 90 10.40 20.49 4.90
N THR A 91 10.16 19.36 4.24
CA THR A 91 11.13 18.64 3.40
C THR A 91 11.23 19.28 2.02
N PRO A 92 12.33 19.09 1.27
CA PRO A 92 12.40 19.49 -0.14
C PRO A 92 11.26 18.85 -0.94
N TYR A 93 10.61 19.61 -1.81
CA TYR A 93 9.62 19.03 -2.73
C TYR A 93 10.31 18.19 -3.81
N ASP A 94 9.65 17.14 -4.28
CA ASP A 94 10.15 16.27 -5.36
C ASP A 94 8.98 15.81 -6.26
N PRO A 95 8.83 16.39 -7.46
CA PRO A 95 7.73 16.06 -8.37
C PRO A 95 7.66 14.58 -8.77
N THR A 96 8.79 13.85 -8.71
CA THR A 96 8.83 12.43 -9.09
C THR A 96 8.07 11.54 -8.12
N GLN A 97 7.81 12.01 -6.89
CA GLN A 97 7.05 11.26 -5.88
C GLN A 97 5.61 10.97 -6.32
N GLU A 98 5.02 11.81 -7.17
CA GLU A 98 3.71 11.53 -7.76
C GLU A 98 3.73 10.21 -8.54
N GLY A 99 4.69 10.07 -9.47
CA GLY A 99 4.85 8.86 -10.27
C GLY A 99 5.18 7.63 -9.41
N MET A 100 6.01 7.80 -8.39
CA MET A 100 6.36 6.72 -7.47
C MET A 100 5.15 6.25 -6.64
N HIS A 101 4.29 7.18 -6.22
CA HIS A 101 3.06 6.84 -5.49
C HIS A 101 2.11 6.00 -6.35
N TRP A 102 1.93 6.37 -7.62
CA TRP A 102 1.18 5.56 -8.59
C TRP A 102 1.80 4.19 -8.82
N LEU A 103 3.13 4.13 -8.98
CA LEU A 103 3.86 2.89 -9.21
C LEU A 103 3.67 1.90 -8.05
N TYR A 104 3.90 2.33 -6.81
CA TYR A 104 3.76 1.46 -5.65
C TYR A 104 2.30 1.11 -5.36
N GLY A 105 1.36 2.02 -5.59
CA GLY A 105 -0.07 1.72 -5.54
C GLY A 105 -0.47 0.65 -6.56
N GLY A 106 0.02 0.75 -7.80
CA GLY A 106 -0.19 -0.22 -8.86
C GLY A 106 0.41 -1.59 -8.55
N PHE A 107 1.63 -1.65 -8.00
CA PHE A 107 2.23 -2.90 -7.54
C PHE A 107 1.51 -3.50 -6.34
N GLY A 108 0.97 -2.68 -5.43
CA GLY A 108 0.08 -3.13 -4.36
C GLY A 108 -1.18 -3.80 -4.90
N LEU A 109 -1.85 -3.18 -5.89
CA LEU A 109 -3.02 -3.74 -6.58
C LEU A 109 -2.68 -5.06 -7.28
N LEU A 110 -1.59 -5.09 -8.05
CA LEU A 110 -1.15 -6.30 -8.75
C LEU A 110 -0.89 -7.44 -7.75
N SER A 111 -0.26 -7.13 -6.62
CA SER A 111 -0.01 -8.13 -5.57
C SER A 111 -1.30 -8.69 -4.99
N LEU A 112 -2.32 -7.86 -4.76
CA LEU A 112 -3.63 -8.32 -4.30
C LEU A 112 -4.30 -9.25 -5.32
N ILE A 113 -4.23 -8.91 -6.61
CA ILE A 113 -4.75 -9.77 -7.70
C ILE A 113 -4.01 -11.11 -7.73
N VAL A 114 -2.68 -11.08 -7.62
CA VAL A 114 -1.87 -12.30 -7.58
C VAL A 114 -2.26 -13.15 -6.36
N ILE A 115 -2.44 -12.55 -5.18
CA ILE A 115 -2.91 -13.26 -3.99
C ILE A 115 -4.27 -13.95 -4.26
N GLU A 116 -5.24 -13.27 -4.89
CA GLU A 116 -6.53 -13.89 -5.27
C GLU A 116 -6.34 -15.12 -6.16
N VAL A 117 -5.47 -15.03 -7.15
CA VAL A 117 -5.16 -16.15 -8.06
C VAL A 117 -4.54 -17.32 -7.29
N LEU A 118 -3.58 -17.04 -6.41
CA LEU A 118 -2.90 -18.06 -5.60
C LEU A 118 -3.85 -18.76 -4.63
N ILE A 119 -4.77 -18.04 -3.99
CA ILE A 119 -5.71 -18.62 -3.02
C ILE A 119 -6.83 -19.42 -3.68
N ARG A 120 -7.25 -19.06 -4.91
CA ARG A 120 -8.25 -19.84 -5.67
C ARG A 120 -7.69 -21.21 -6.08
N GLY A 121 -6.42 -21.23 -6.51
CA GLY A 121 -5.74 -22.45 -6.94
C GLY A 121 -6.27 -23.02 -8.26
N GLU A 122 -6.83 -22.16 -9.12
CA GLU A 122 -7.36 -22.53 -10.45
C GLU A 122 -6.25 -22.55 -11.52
N PHE A 123 -5.25 -21.67 -11.41
CA PHE A 123 -4.18 -21.51 -12.41
C PHE A 123 -2.85 -22.17 -12.03
N ILE A 124 -2.64 -22.45 -10.75
CA ILE A 124 -1.41 -23.02 -10.20
C ILE A 124 -1.81 -24.08 -9.18
N GLU A 125 -1.01 -25.14 -9.05
CA GLU A 125 -1.17 -26.14 -8.00
C GLU A 125 -1.30 -25.44 -6.63
N ARG A 126 -2.39 -25.73 -5.90
CA ARG A 126 -2.72 -25.05 -4.64
C ARG A 126 -1.56 -25.05 -3.65
N ARG A 127 -0.82 -26.15 -3.52
CA ARG A 127 0.32 -26.24 -2.60
C ARG A 127 1.47 -25.30 -3.00
N LEU A 128 1.73 -25.17 -4.30
CA LEU A 128 2.70 -24.20 -4.80
C LEU A 128 2.19 -22.77 -4.58
N GLY A 129 0.89 -22.52 -4.82
CA GLY A 129 0.26 -21.23 -4.55
C GLY A 129 0.44 -20.78 -3.09
N LEU A 130 0.17 -21.67 -2.14
CA LEU A 130 0.36 -21.41 -0.70
C LEU A 130 1.83 -21.12 -0.35
N LYS A 131 2.80 -21.79 -1.00
CA LYS A 131 4.24 -21.54 -0.81
C LYS A 131 4.67 -20.17 -1.31
N MET A 132 3.98 -19.60 -2.29
CA MET A 132 4.28 -18.29 -2.85
C MET A 132 3.68 -17.14 -2.04
N LEU A 133 2.67 -17.40 -1.19
CA LEU A 133 1.99 -16.35 -0.43
C LEU A 133 2.94 -15.46 0.40
N PRO A 134 3.95 -15.98 1.13
CA PRO A 134 4.87 -15.12 1.88
C PRO A 134 5.67 -14.15 1.01
N VAL A 135 6.07 -14.58 -0.19
CA VAL A 135 6.83 -13.72 -1.10
C VAL A 135 5.96 -12.57 -1.61
N VAL A 136 4.74 -12.89 -2.07
CA VAL A 136 3.83 -11.89 -2.64
C VAL A 136 3.32 -10.93 -1.56
N THR A 137 3.01 -11.43 -0.37
CA THR A 137 2.56 -10.58 0.75
C THR A 137 3.67 -9.71 1.32
N LEU A 138 4.92 -10.17 1.35
CA LEU A 138 6.09 -9.34 1.69
C LEU A 138 6.28 -8.20 0.68
N PHE A 139 6.22 -8.53 -0.62
CA PHE A 139 6.34 -7.54 -1.68
C PHE A 139 5.21 -6.50 -1.62
N MET A 140 3.97 -6.95 -1.40
CA MET A 140 2.82 -6.07 -1.18
C MET A 140 3.02 -5.15 0.03
N TYR A 141 3.51 -5.68 1.15
CA TYR A 141 3.82 -4.88 2.33
C TYR A 141 4.88 -3.81 2.04
N GLY A 142 5.95 -4.17 1.32
CA GLY A 142 6.95 -3.21 0.86
C GLY A 142 6.34 -2.10 0.01
N CYS A 143 5.45 -2.44 -0.92
CA CYS A 143 4.72 -1.45 -1.72
C CYS A 143 3.82 -0.56 -0.85
N ALA A 144 3.06 -1.14 0.07
CA ALA A 144 2.18 -0.40 0.99
C ALA A 144 2.96 0.57 1.90
N TYR A 145 4.13 0.14 2.37
CA TYR A 145 5.06 0.97 3.11
C TYR A 145 5.56 2.14 2.25
N MET A 146 6.00 1.84 1.02
CA MET A 146 6.50 2.85 0.10
C MET A 146 5.44 3.86 -0.32
N VAL A 147 4.18 3.46 -0.52
CA VAL A 147 3.05 4.39 -0.76
C VAL A 147 2.95 5.44 0.36
N GLY A 148 3.10 5.01 1.62
CA GLY A 148 3.19 5.93 2.75
C GLY A 148 4.45 6.78 2.68
N HIS A 149 5.62 6.16 2.56
CA HIS A 149 6.91 6.85 2.57
C HIS A 149 7.01 7.97 1.52
N VAL A 150 6.67 7.67 0.26
CA VAL A 150 6.71 8.64 -0.85
C VAL A 150 5.74 9.78 -0.65
N ALA A 151 4.71 9.66 0.20
CA ALA A 151 3.79 10.75 0.48
C ALA A 151 4.38 11.83 1.40
N PHE A 152 5.38 11.48 2.22
CA PHE A 152 5.97 12.37 3.23
C PHE A 152 7.40 12.80 2.89
N TYR A 153 8.19 11.91 2.29
CA TYR A 153 9.61 12.10 2.08
C TYR A 153 9.95 12.35 0.61
N PRO A 154 11.01 13.14 0.32
CA PRO A 154 11.52 13.29 -1.03
C PRO A 154 12.23 12.01 -1.50
N GLY A 155 12.39 11.85 -2.81
CA GLY A 155 13.12 10.75 -3.41
C GLY A 155 14.48 11.18 -3.92
N SER A 156 14.81 10.76 -5.15
CA SER A 156 16.14 10.91 -5.73
C SER A 156 16.39 12.26 -6.39
N THR A 157 15.35 13.06 -6.62
CA THR A 157 15.46 14.37 -7.29
C THR A 157 14.82 15.52 -6.49
N PRO A 158 15.18 15.73 -5.21
CA PRO A 158 14.65 16.82 -4.41
C PRO A 158 15.03 18.20 -4.95
N GLY A 159 14.07 19.13 -4.96
CA GLY A 159 14.27 20.53 -5.29
C GLY A 159 14.52 20.83 -6.77
N ARG A 160 14.27 19.87 -7.65
CA ARG A 160 14.35 20.03 -9.11
C ARG A 160 12.98 20.28 -9.74
#